data_AF-A0A243QC42-F1
#
_entry.id   AF-A0A243QC42-F1
#
_cell.length_a   1.000
_cell.length_b   1.000
_cell.length_c   1.000
_cell.angle_alpha   90.00
_cell.angle_beta   90.00
_cell.angle_gamma   90.00
#
_symmetry.space_group_name_H-M   'P 1'
#
loop_
_entity.id
_entity.type
_entity.pdbx_description
1 polymer ?
#
loop_
_entity_poly.entity_id
_entity_poly.type
_entity_poly.pdbx_seq_one_letter_code
_entity_poly.pdbx_strand_id
1 'polypeptide(L)' 'MKFAVGQRVRTIDLLSSFRDAEGLRCALAGKVTALDAGDVQVTISAPGDWAGKTMTSPDLIEHID' A
#
# COMPACT_ATOMS: atom_id res chain seq x y z
N MET A 1 -9.81 7.89 9.29
CA MET A 1 -10.55 7.06 8.30
C MET A 1 -10.44 5.60 8.72
N LYS A 2 -11.48 4.76 8.55
CA LYS A 2 -11.41 3.32 8.80
C LYS A 2 -11.27 2.59 7.47
N PHE A 3 -10.20 1.82 7.29
CA PHE A 3 -10.03 0.93 6.14
C PHE A 3 -10.97 -0.28 6.25
N ALA A 4 -11.28 -0.90 5.11
CA ALA A 4 -12.05 -2.13 5.01
C ALA A 4 -11.31 -3.18 4.19
N VAL A 5 -11.44 -4.45 4.55
CA VAL A 5 -10.91 -5.57 3.75
C VAL A 5 -11.53 -5.53 2.36
N GLY A 6 -10.69 -5.66 1.35
CA GLY A 6 -11.08 -5.59 -0.06
C GLY A 6 -10.97 -4.19 -0.68
N GLN A 7 -10.76 -3.15 0.12
CA GLN A 7 -10.65 -1.78 -0.34
C GLN A 7 -9.35 -1.54 -1.13
N ARG A 8 -9.45 -0.73 -2.18
CA ARG A 8 -8.28 -0.27 -2.95
C ARG A 8 -7.62 0.89 -2.22
N VAL A 9 -6.30 0.85 -2.18
CA VAL A 9 -5.49 1.83 -1.46
C VAL A 9 -4.20 2.09 -2.22
N ARG A 10 -3.57 3.24 -1.98
CA ARG A 10 -2.23 3.52 -2.48
C ARG A 10 -1.32 3.93 -1.35
N THR A 11 -0.02 3.74 -1.52
CA THR A 11 0.94 4.25 -0.55
C THR A 11 1.08 5.77 -0.71
N ILE A 12 1.29 6.48 0.40
CA ILE A 12 1.52 7.92 0.39
C ILE A 12 2.92 8.17 -0.16
N ASP A 13 3.02 8.75 -1.35
CA ASP A 13 4.29 8.93 -2.08
C ASP A 13 5.35 9.71 -1.26
N LEU A 14 4.91 10.69 -0.48
CA LEU A 14 5.77 11.52 0.37
C LEU A 14 6.43 10.75 1.53
N LEU A 15 5.77 9.67 1.99
CA LEU A 15 6.19 8.81 3.10
C LEU A 15 6.73 7.46 2.62
N SER A 16 6.55 7.17 1.33
CA SER A 16 6.94 5.93 0.66
C SER A 16 8.46 5.85 0.49
N SER A 17 9.04 4.75 0.96
CA SER A 17 10.42 4.36 0.63
C SER A 17 10.51 3.62 -0.72
N PHE A 18 9.39 3.37 -1.40
CA PHE A 18 9.36 2.61 -2.64
C PHE A 18 10.03 3.38 -3.78
N ARG A 19 10.66 2.61 -4.68
CA ARG A 19 11.29 3.10 -5.88
C ARG A 19 10.84 2.28 -7.07
N ASP A 20 10.59 2.95 -8.19
CA ASP A 20 10.32 2.29 -9.47
C ASP A 20 11.61 1.74 -10.11
N ALA A 21 11.47 1.18 -11.31
CA ALA A 21 12.59 0.62 -12.07
C ALA A 21 13.64 1.68 -12.47
N GLU A 22 13.30 2.97 -12.44
CA GLU A 22 14.18 4.10 -12.75
C GLU A 22 14.79 4.72 -11.48
N GLY A 23 14.45 4.20 -10.29
CA GLY A 23 14.95 4.69 -9.01
C GLY A 23 14.22 5.95 -8.52
N LEU A 24 13.07 6.30 -9.09
CA LEU A 24 12.25 7.43 -8.66
C LEU A 24 11.25 7.01 -7.59
N ARG A 25 10.86 7.96 -6.72
CA ARG A 25 9.81 7.73 -5.71
C ARG A 25 8.49 7.44 -6.39
N CYS A 26 7.77 6.45 -5.90
CA CYS A 26 6.46 6.11 -6.41
C CYS A 26 5.49 5.65 -5.32
N ALA A 27 4.21 5.95 -5.55
CA ALA A 27 3.10 5.36 -4.84
C ALA A 27 2.79 3.97 -5.40
N LEU A 28 2.69 2.97 -4.52
CA LEU A 28 2.28 1.62 -4.88
C LEU A 28 0.78 1.45 -4.63
N ALA A 29 0.07 0.96 -5.64
CA ALA A 29 -1.33 0.55 -5.48
C ALA A 29 -1.41 -0.83 -4.83
N GLY A 30 -2.41 -1.02 -3.98
CA GLY A 30 -2.66 -2.27 -3.29
C GLY A 30 -4.12 -2.46 -2.89
N LYS A 31 -4.36 -3.59 -2.24
CA LYS A 31 -5.68 -3.97 -1.72
C LYS A 31 -5.54 -4.42 -0.28
N VAL A 32 -6.43 -3.92 0.58
CA VAL A 32 -6.47 -4.34 1.99
C VAL A 32 -6.89 -5.80 2.07
N THR A 33 -6.09 -6.62 2.75
CA THR A 33 -6.33 -8.06 2.92
C THR A 33 -6.70 -8.42 4.35
N ALA A 34 -6.24 -7.67 5.35
CA ALA A 34 -6.62 -7.84 6.74
C ALA A 34 -6.54 -6.52 7.52
N LEU A 35 -7.23 -6.50 8.66
CA LEU A 35 -7.18 -5.43 9.66
C LEU A 35 -6.91 -6.10 11.00
N ASP A 36 -5.89 -5.66 11.73
CA ASP A 36 -5.54 -6.23 13.03
C ASP A 36 -5.15 -5.13 14.02
N ALA A 37 -5.89 -5.00 15.12
CA ALA A 37 -5.57 -4.14 16.26
C ALA A 37 -5.02 -2.71 15.98
N GLY A 38 -5.38 -2.09 14.85
CA GLY A 38 -4.90 -0.76 14.44
C GLY A 38 -3.97 -0.78 13.22
N ASP A 39 -3.45 -1.94 12.87
CA ASP A 39 -2.69 -2.21 11.66
C ASP A 39 -3.59 -2.59 10.47
N VAL A 40 -3.11 -2.21 9.28
CA VAL A 40 -3.76 -2.49 8.00
C VAL A 40 -2.78 -3.29 7.16
N GLN A 41 -3.18 -4.50 6.80
CA GLN A 41 -2.41 -5.34 5.88
C GLN A 41 -2.88 -5.09 4.45
N VAL A 42 -1.93 -4.80 3.58
CA VAL A 42 -2.18 -4.49 2.18
C VAL A 42 -1.28 -5.33 1.30
N THR A 43 -1.88 -6.02 0.34
CA THR A 43 -1.15 -6.71 -0.72
C THR A 43 -0.96 -5.75 -1.90
N ILE A 44 0.30 -5.52 -2.25
CA ILE A 44 0.68 -4.65 -3.35
C ILE A 44 0.32 -5.31 -4.69
N SER A 45 -0.36 -4.55 -5.54
CA SER A 45 -0.80 -4.94 -6.88
C SER A 45 0.01 -4.25 -7.98
N ALA A 46 1.07 -3.51 -7.62
CA ALA A 46 1.94 -2.82 -8.55
C ALA A 46 2.82 -3.81 -9.36
N PRO A 47 3.14 -3.48 -10.62
CA PRO A 47 4.01 -4.31 -11.45
C PRO A 47 5.46 -4.38 -10.91
N GLY A 48 6.18 -5.44 -11.28
CA GLY A 48 7.57 -5.67 -10.90
C GLY A 48 7.73 -6.47 -9.59
N ASP A 49 8.90 -6.34 -8.96
CA ASP A 49 9.31 -7.14 -7.79
C ASP A 49 8.49 -6.88 -6.52
N TRP A 50 7.56 -5.92 -6.57
CA TRP A 50 6.69 -5.56 -5.45
C TRP A 50 5.35 -6.30 -5.49
N ALA A 51 4.99 -6.91 -6.62
CA ALA A 51 3.72 -7.62 -6.77
C ALA A 51 3.60 -8.75 -5.74
N GLY A 52 2.47 -8.79 -5.03
CA GLY A 52 2.20 -9.84 -4.04
C GLY A 52 2.90 -9.65 -2.69
N LYS A 53 3.73 -8.60 -2.52
CA LYS A 53 4.28 -8.25 -1.21
C LYS A 53 3.18 -7.70 -0.30
N THR A 54 3.24 -8.08 0.97
CA THR A 54 2.34 -7.56 2.00
C THR A 54 3.04 -6.49 2.81
N MET A 55 2.36 -5.37 3.03
CA MET A 55 2.80 -4.30 3.91
C MET A 55 1.81 -4.13 5.06
N THR A 56 2.33 -3.81 6.24
CA THR A 56 1.56 -3.58 7.46
C THR A 56 1.89 -2.19 7.99
N SER A 57 1.03 -1.20 7.73
CA SER A 57 1.06 0.11 8.41
C SER A 57 -0.06 1.00 7.86
N PRO A 58 -0.91 1.59 8.71
CA PRO A 58 -1.92 2.56 8.27
C PRO A 58 -1.32 3.89 7.83
N ASP A 59 -0.16 4.27 8.36
CA ASP A 59 0.44 5.61 8.18
C ASP A 59 1.10 5.79 6.81
N LEU A 60 1.33 4.68 6.10
CA LEU A 60 1.95 4.67 4.78
C LEU A 60 0.93 4.62 3.65
N ILE A 61 -0.38 4.64 3.96
CA ILE A 61 -1.43 4.26 3.02
C ILE A 61 -2.57 5.29 3.03
N GLU A 62 -3.01 5.71 1.85
CA GLU A 62 -4.17 6.57 1.66
C GLU A 62 -5.24 5.89 0.79
N HIS A 63 -6.48 6.30 0.99
CA HIS A 63 -7.62 5.80 0.24
C HIS A 63 -7.60 6.34 -1.20
N ILE A 64 -7.89 5.46 -2.16
CA ILE A 64 -8.19 5.82 -3.54
C ILE A 64 -9.57 5.24 -3.87
N ASP A 65 -10.57 6.11 -3.89
CA ASP A 65 -11.90 5.83 -4.44
C ASP A 65 -11.79 5.46 -5.93
#